data_AF-A0A9P6PI89-F1
#
_entry.id   AF-A0A9P6PI89-F1
#
_cell.length_a   1.000
_cell.length_b   1.000
_cell.length_c   1.000
_cell.angle_alpha   90.00
_cell.angle_beta   90.00
_cell.angle_gamma   90.00
#
_symmetry.space_group_name_H-M   'P 1'
#
loop_
_entity.id
_entity.type
_entity.pdbx_description
1 polymer ?
#
loop_
_entity_poly.entity_id
_entity_poly.type
_entity_poly.pdbx_seq_one_letter_code
_entity_poly.pdbx_strand_id
1 'polypeptide(L)'
;MVGEYPTSLTLTQDGVPTATDDTILKLLPIVGTPIAQAIVDQATLNFDSVMINNPGETDFATDINGLIGNTGPFDAEITFPSGSTVSWINNDNESPIGQIAMPQVSAKADVGAVLALTNVPFNVVSADNMGDFVGYSLNAESFEWSVSAENMVVIAMGTPFPGINMKKSVTLKGFNGLQGLVIEKYDLPSNDPDGIHLVLTASLPNPSNIGIEMGTVEFANIFDGQDIGFVKTVGLKLLPDAIAPVAMEGTLTKQTTEAGLAALGNMFRMALSGGAPNLIVK
;
A
#
# COMPACT_ATOMS: atom_id res chain seq x y z
N MET A 1 -47.94 32.09 -73.73
CA MET A 1 -46.81 32.14 -72.79
C MET A 1 -47.39 32.02 -71.39
N VAL A 2 -47.07 30.94 -70.67
CA VAL A 2 -47.43 30.78 -69.25
C VAL A 2 -46.24 31.31 -68.46
N GLY A 3 -46.47 32.29 -67.59
CA GLY A 3 -45.41 32.86 -66.75
C GLY A 3 -45.10 31.93 -65.59
N GLU A 4 -43.83 31.56 -65.42
CA GLU A 4 -43.34 30.95 -64.20
C GLU A 4 -43.30 32.03 -63.10
N TYR A 5 -44.13 31.86 -62.08
CA TYR A 5 -44.05 32.67 -60.87
C TYR A 5 -43.41 31.82 -59.77
N PRO A 6 -42.21 32.15 -59.29
CA PRO A 6 -41.61 31.45 -58.17
C PRO A 6 -42.42 31.76 -56.91
N THR A 7 -43.20 30.79 -56.44
CA THR A 7 -43.78 30.83 -55.08
C THR A 7 -42.73 30.37 -54.08
N SER A 8 -42.11 31.31 -53.38
CA SER A 8 -41.34 31.01 -52.18
C SER A 8 -42.32 30.84 -51.01
N LEU A 9 -42.53 29.60 -50.58
CA LEU A 9 -43.26 29.31 -49.34
C LEU A 9 -42.25 29.34 -48.18
N THR A 10 -42.28 30.39 -47.36
CA THR A 10 -41.54 30.42 -46.09
C THR A 10 -42.40 29.79 -45.02
N LEU A 11 -42.05 28.57 -44.62
CA LEU A 11 -42.70 27.87 -43.51
C LEU A 11 -41.97 28.22 -42.21
N THR A 12 -42.60 29.04 -41.36
CA THR A 12 -42.11 29.30 -40.00
C THR A 12 -43.06 28.60 -39.03
N GLN A 13 -42.54 27.60 -38.32
CA GLN A 13 -43.32 26.82 -37.35
C GLN A 13 -42.87 27.18 -35.94
N ASP A 14 -43.47 28.23 -35.40
CA ASP A 14 -43.23 28.67 -34.02
C ASP A 14 -44.06 27.84 -33.05
N GLY A 15 -43.45 27.41 -31.93
CA GLY A 15 -44.17 26.73 -30.85
C GLY A 15 -44.40 25.23 -31.03
N VAL A 16 -43.55 24.53 -31.78
CA VAL A 16 -43.53 23.06 -31.76
C VAL A 16 -43.25 22.60 -30.32
N PRO A 17 -44.13 21.80 -29.68
CA PRO A 17 -43.90 21.34 -28.32
C PRO A 17 -42.64 20.45 -28.28
N THR A 18 -41.54 20.97 -27.76
CA THR A 18 -40.32 20.20 -27.49
C THR A 18 -40.44 19.51 -26.13
N ALA A 19 -41.50 18.73 -25.96
CA ALA A 19 -41.64 17.90 -24.78
C ALA A 19 -40.65 16.72 -24.91
N THR A 20 -39.72 16.64 -23.98
CA THR A 20 -38.85 15.47 -23.80
C THR A 20 -39.57 14.50 -22.88
N ASP A 21 -39.69 13.24 -23.29
CA ASP A 21 -40.15 12.15 -22.42
C ASP A 21 -38.95 11.39 -21.82
N ASP A 22 -39.22 10.37 -21.01
CA ASP A 22 -38.18 9.57 -20.33
C ASP A 22 -37.22 8.85 -21.29
N THR A 23 -37.50 8.80 -22.59
CA THR A 23 -36.56 8.25 -23.57
C THR A 23 -35.28 9.08 -23.68
N ILE A 24 -35.30 10.37 -23.31
CA ILE A 24 -34.09 11.19 -23.24
C ILE A 24 -33.07 10.64 -22.22
N LEU A 25 -33.54 9.96 -21.18
CA LEU A 25 -32.67 9.31 -20.18
C LEU A 25 -31.89 8.15 -20.80
N LYS A 26 -32.35 7.56 -21.90
CA LYS A 26 -31.59 6.51 -22.63
C LYS A 26 -30.33 7.06 -23.30
N LEU A 27 -30.25 8.37 -23.51
CA LEU A 27 -29.04 9.03 -24.03
C LEU A 27 -28.00 9.26 -22.92
N LEU A 28 -28.41 9.23 -21.64
CA LEU A 28 -27.49 9.51 -20.53
C LEU A 28 -26.31 8.54 -20.50
N PRO A 29 -26.46 7.20 -20.59
CA PRO A 29 -25.29 6.31 -20.64
C PRO A 29 -24.43 6.52 -21.89
N ILE A 30 -25.06 6.81 -23.05
CA ILE A 30 -24.34 6.99 -24.33
C ILE A 30 -23.39 8.18 -24.27
N VAL A 31 -23.84 9.30 -23.71
CA VAL A 31 -23.03 10.53 -23.60
C VAL A 31 -22.22 10.55 -22.30
N GLY A 32 -22.78 9.99 -21.23
CA GLY A 32 -22.23 10.04 -19.88
C GLY A 32 -21.09 9.05 -19.64
N THR A 33 -21.10 7.86 -20.24
CA THR A 33 -20.01 6.89 -20.05
C THR A 33 -18.65 7.44 -20.51
N PRO A 34 -18.49 8.05 -21.70
CA PRO A 34 -17.23 8.70 -22.08
C PRO A 34 -16.80 9.83 -21.14
N ILE A 35 -17.76 10.58 -20.59
CA ILE A 35 -17.48 11.66 -19.62
C ILE A 35 -17.01 11.06 -18.29
N ALA A 36 -17.70 10.03 -17.79
CA ALA A 36 -17.31 9.32 -16.58
C ALA A 36 -15.91 8.69 -16.73
N GLN A 37 -15.59 8.13 -17.89
CA GLN A 37 -14.24 7.63 -18.19
C GLN A 37 -13.21 8.75 -18.13
N ALA A 38 -13.46 9.89 -18.79
CA ALA A 38 -12.54 11.03 -18.76
C ALA A 38 -12.34 11.61 -17.34
N ILE A 39 -13.36 11.55 -16.48
CA ILE A 39 -13.24 11.93 -15.05
C ILE A 39 -12.38 10.90 -14.31
N VAL A 40 -12.60 9.60 -14.50
CA VAL A 40 -11.78 8.54 -13.90
C VAL A 40 -10.33 8.64 -14.35
N ASP A 41 -10.07 8.98 -15.62
CA ASP A 41 -8.71 9.19 -16.14
C ASP A 41 -8.00 10.37 -15.46
N GLN A 42 -8.73 11.44 -15.12
CA GLN A 42 -8.22 12.62 -14.42
C GLN A 42 -8.20 12.48 -12.89
N ALA A 43 -8.94 11.52 -12.34
CA ALA A 43 -8.98 11.26 -10.91
C ALA A 43 -7.58 10.92 -10.37
N THR A 44 -7.31 11.29 -9.12
CA THR A 44 -6.07 10.93 -8.42
C THR A 44 -6.36 9.84 -7.41
N LEU A 45 -5.39 8.95 -7.19
CA LEU A 45 -5.44 7.95 -6.12
C LEU A 45 -4.24 8.17 -5.23
N ASN A 46 -4.46 8.38 -3.94
CA ASN A 46 -3.40 8.52 -2.95
C ASN A 46 -3.70 7.61 -1.77
N PHE A 47 -2.65 7.03 -1.20
CA PHE A 47 -2.71 6.24 0.03
C PHE A 47 -1.95 6.97 1.13
N ASP A 48 -2.66 7.34 2.19
CA ASP A 48 -2.07 7.92 3.39
C ASP A 48 -1.42 6.81 4.22
N SER A 49 -2.08 5.67 4.35
CA SER A 49 -1.52 4.50 5.02
C SER A 49 -2.13 3.19 4.54
N VAL A 50 -1.33 2.14 4.45
CA VAL A 50 -1.82 0.77 4.23
C VAL A 50 -1.31 -0.13 5.35
N MET A 51 -2.17 -0.94 5.97
CA MET A 51 -1.77 -1.95 6.94
C MET A 51 -1.97 -3.33 6.35
N ILE A 52 -0.91 -4.14 6.30
CA ILE A 52 -0.97 -5.57 5.94
C ILE A 52 -1.13 -6.38 7.22
N ASN A 53 -2.26 -7.07 7.36
CA ASN A 53 -2.61 -7.87 8.51
C ASN A 53 -2.60 -9.37 8.16
N ASN A 54 -2.09 -10.19 9.08
CA ASN A 54 -2.02 -11.64 8.94
C ASN A 54 -1.48 -12.12 7.56
N PRO A 55 -0.25 -11.74 7.16
CA PRO A 55 0.29 -12.14 5.86
C PRO A 55 0.38 -13.67 5.72
N GLY A 56 -0.31 -14.22 4.74
CA GLY A 56 -0.18 -15.61 4.28
C GLY A 56 0.51 -15.71 2.92
N GLU A 57 0.80 -16.94 2.49
CA GLU A 57 1.45 -17.19 1.19
C GLU A 57 0.55 -16.83 0.00
N THR A 58 -0.76 -17.02 0.15
CA THR A 58 -1.76 -16.84 -0.92
C THR A 58 -2.61 -15.60 -0.75
N ASP A 59 -2.79 -15.12 0.48
CA ASP A 59 -3.71 -14.05 0.80
C ASP A 59 -3.37 -13.38 2.12
N PHE A 60 -3.88 -12.16 2.28
CA PHE A 60 -3.81 -11.38 3.51
C PHE A 60 -4.92 -10.34 3.56
N ALA A 61 -5.12 -9.73 4.72
CA ALA A 61 -6.08 -8.65 4.89
C ALA A 61 -5.37 -7.29 4.87
N THR A 62 -6.04 -6.27 4.32
CA THR A 62 -5.52 -4.91 4.27
C THR A 62 -6.46 -3.91 4.94
N ASP A 63 -5.90 -2.97 5.70
CA ASP A 63 -6.60 -1.74 6.07
C ASP A 63 -6.00 -0.60 5.24
N ILE A 64 -6.86 0.23 4.64
CA ILE A 64 -6.45 1.25 3.68
C ILE A 64 -7.06 2.58 4.10
N ASN A 65 -6.19 3.55 4.34
CA ASN A 65 -6.55 4.96 4.45
C ASN A 65 -6.00 5.72 3.25
N GLY A 66 -6.85 6.51 2.60
CA GLY A 66 -6.45 7.30 1.44
C GLY A 66 -7.59 8.11 0.84
N LEU A 67 -7.36 8.60 -0.38
CA LEU A 67 -8.30 9.48 -1.07
C LEU A 67 -8.29 9.20 -2.58
N ILE A 68 -9.49 9.09 -3.15
CA ILE A 68 -9.70 9.27 -4.58
C ILE A 68 -10.10 10.72 -4.82
N GLY A 69 -9.20 11.53 -5.36
CA GLY A 69 -9.43 12.95 -5.64
C GLY A 69 -9.97 13.19 -7.05
N ASN A 70 -10.48 14.39 -7.30
CA ASN A 70 -10.94 14.85 -8.62
C ASN A 70 -12.02 13.95 -9.25
N THR A 71 -12.97 13.44 -8.45
CA THR A 71 -14.05 12.54 -8.90
C THR A 71 -15.19 13.26 -9.64
N GLY A 72 -15.00 14.53 -9.99
CA GLY A 72 -15.97 15.32 -10.75
C GLY A 72 -17.08 15.95 -9.90
N PRO A 73 -18.05 16.59 -10.57
CA PRO A 73 -19.03 17.49 -9.94
C PRO A 73 -20.28 16.79 -9.40
N PHE A 74 -20.30 15.47 -9.37
CA PHE A 74 -21.48 14.69 -8.96
C PHE A 74 -21.12 13.71 -7.85
N ASP A 75 -22.07 13.51 -6.93
CA ASP A 75 -22.05 12.36 -6.03
C ASP A 75 -22.12 11.08 -6.87
N ALA A 76 -21.27 10.11 -6.53
CA ALA A 76 -21.16 8.87 -7.27
C ALA A 76 -20.91 7.67 -6.37
N GLU A 77 -21.48 6.52 -6.74
CA GLU A 77 -21.13 5.22 -6.17
C GLU A 77 -20.33 4.44 -7.20
N ILE A 78 -19.17 3.94 -6.81
CA ILE A 78 -18.22 3.25 -7.69
C ILE A 78 -18.15 1.80 -7.24
N THR A 79 -18.41 0.88 -8.17
CA THR A 79 -18.32 -0.56 -7.92
C THR A 79 -17.21 -1.19 -8.76
N PHE A 80 -16.59 -2.24 -8.20
CA PHE A 80 -15.46 -2.96 -8.78
C PHE A 80 -15.81 -4.45 -8.95
N PRO A 81 -16.63 -4.83 -9.95
CA PRO A 81 -17.11 -6.21 -10.07
C PRO A 81 -16.00 -7.27 -10.17
N SER A 82 -14.87 -6.90 -10.78
CA SER A 82 -13.68 -7.76 -10.94
C SER A 82 -12.59 -7.48 -9.90
N GLY A 83 -12.86 -6.66 -8.87
CA GLY A 83 -11.85 -6.16 -7.94
C GLY A 83 -10.88 -5.18 -8.59
N SER A 84 -9.69 -5.03 -8.01
CA SER A 84 -8.60 -4.23 -8.58
C SER A 84 -7.30 -5.01 -8.53
N THR A 85 -6.51 -4.96 -9.60
CA THR A 85 -5.17 -5.55 -9.66
C THR A 85 -4.16 -4.53 -9.15
N VAL A 86 -3.24 -5.00 -8.30
CA VAL A 86 -2.06 -4.24 -7.87
C VAL A 86 -0.84 -4.87 -8.52
N SER A 87 -0.05 -4.04 -9.20
CA SER A 87 1.19 -4.41 -9.84
C SER A 87 2.33 -3.58 -9.29
N TRP A 88 3.48 -4.20 -9.07
CA TRP A 88 4.72 -3.49 -8.74
C TRP A 88 5.38 -2.98 -10.03
N ILE A 89 5.79 -1.72 -10.03
CA ILE A 89 6.57 -1.12 -11.13
C ILE A 89 8.05 -1.10 -10.72
N ASN A 90 8.91 -1.71 -11.54
CA ASN A 90 10.36 -1.67 -11.38
C ASN A 90 11.06 -1.49 -12.73
N ASN A 91 11.79 -0.38 -12.90
CA ASN A 91 12.46 -0.03 -14.15
C ASN A 91 11.54 -0.16 -15.38
N ASP A 92 10.35 0.46 -15.29
CA ASP A 92 9.28 0.43 -16.30
C ASP A 92 8.62 -0.94 -16.55
N ASN A 93 9.05 -2.00 -15.85
CA ASN A 93 8.36 -3.30 -15.90
C ASN A 93 7.24 -3.34 -14.86
N GLU A 94 6.05 -3.70 -15.31
CA GLU A 94 4.87 -3.87 -14.47
C GLU A 94 4.66 -5.36 -14.17
N SER A 95 4.83 -5.74 -12.91
CA SER A 95 4.69 -7.11 -12.43
C SER A 95 3.46 -7.22 -11.53
N PRO A 96 2.38 -7.91 -11.96
CA PRO A 96 1.20 -8.12 -11.12
C PRO A 96 1.57 -8.89 -9.84
N ILE A 97 1.24 -8.33 -8.68
CA ILE A 97 1.53 -8.94 -7.37
C ILE A 97 0.27 -9.51 -6.71
N GLY A 98 -0.88 -8.88 -6.93
CA GLY A 98 -2.13 -9.41 -6.41
C GLY A 98 -3.39 -8.69 -6.85
N GLN A 99 -4.52 -9.14 -6.31
CA GLN A 99 -5.82 -8.54 -6.51
C GLN A 99 -6.47 -8.22 -5.17
N ILE A 100 -7.00 -7.00 -5.07
CA ILE A 100 -7.76 -6.52 -3.93
C ILE A 100 -9.26 -6.53 -4.23
N ALA A 101 -10.04 -7.07 -3.31
CA ALA A 101 -11.50 -7.08 -3.39
C ALA A 101 -12.07 -5.73 -2.93
N MET A 102 -11.92 -4.69 -3.76
CA MET A 102 -12.39 -3.35 -3.42
C MET A 102 -13.90 -3.33 -3.15
N PRO A 103 -14.35 -2.81 -2.00
CA PRO A 103 -15.76 -2.60 -1.74
C PRO A 103 -16.30 -1.47 -2.62
N GLN A 104 -17.63 -1.27 -2.59
CA GLN A 104 -18.23 -0.08 -3.17
C GLN A 104 -17.66 1.18 -2.49
N VAL A 105 -17.30 2.17 -3.30
CA VAL A 105 -16.73 3.44 -2.84
C VAL A 105 -17.67 4.58 -3.19
N SER A 106 -18.00 5.41 -2.20
CA SER A 106 -18.85 6.60 -2.37
C SER A 106 -17.99 7.85 -2.55
N ALA A 107 -18.15 8.54 -3.67
CA ALA A 107 -17.52 9.83 -3.96
C ALA A 107 -18.52 10.98 -3.77
N LYS A 108 -18.03 12.09 -3.23
CA LYS A 108 -18.78 13.34 -3.08
C LYS A 108 -18.39 14.35 -4.14
N ALA A 109 -19.40 15.04 -4.68
CA ALA A 109 -19.24 16.10 -5.66
C ALA A 109 -18.17 17.11 -5.21
N ASP A 110 -17.22 17.40 -6.09
CA ASP A 110 -16.13 18.36 -5.90
C ASP A 110 -15.21 18.10 -4.67
N VAL A 111 -15.34 16.94 -4.03
CA VAL A 111 -14.54 16.56 -2.84
C VAL A 111 -13.70 15.31 -3.10
N GLY A 112 -14.28 14.25 -3.69
CA GLY A 112 -13.61 12.96 -3.82
C GLY A 112 -14.24 11.85 -2.98
N ALA A 113 -13.54 10.72 -2.89
CA ALA A 113 -13.91 9.59 -2.06
C ALA A 113 -12.84 9.30 -1.01
N VAL A 114 -13.19 9.41 0.26
CA VAL A 114 -12.32 8.99 1.36
C VAL A 114 -12.31 7.47 1.43
N LEU A 115 -11.13 6.89 1.38
CA LEU A 115 -10.91 5.47 1.61
C LEU A 115 -10.57 5.30 3.09
N ALA A 116 -11.46 4.63 3.83
CA ALA A 116 -11.25 4.21 5.22
C ALA A 116 -11.71 2.76 5.32
N LEU A 117 -10.97 1.89 4.62
CA LEU A 117 -11.35 0.51 4.42
C LEU A 117 -10.63 -0.37 5.44
N THR A 118 -11.34 -1.36 5.99
CA THR A 118 -10.79 -2.28 6.98
C THR A 118 -11.01 -3.71 6.55
N ASN A 119 -10.02 -4.56 6.78
CA ASN A 119 -10.08 -5.99 6.50
C ASN A 119 -10.48 -6.31 5.04
N VAL A 120 -9.91 -5.57 4.08
CA VAL A 120 -10.12 -5.80 2.65
C VAL A 120 -9.24 -6.95 2.20
N PRO A 121 -9.82 -8.05 1.65
CA PRO A 121 -9.04 -9.19 1.21
C PRO A 121 -8.12 -8.84 0.03
N PHE A 122 -6.88 -9.27 0.14
CA PHE A 122 -5.87 -9.23 -0.91
C PHE A 122 -5.45 -10.65 -1.24
N ASN A 123 -5.50 -11.02 -2.52
CA ASN A 123 -5.09 -12.33 -3.03
C ASN A 123 -3.81 -12.18 -3.85
N VAL A 124 -2.79 -12.94 -3.52
CA VAL A 124 -1.52 -12.99 -4.24
C VAL A 124 -1.74 -13.74 -5.56
N VAL A 125 -1.43 -13.09 -6.69
CA VAL A 125 -1.60 -13.71 -8.03
C VAL A 125 -0.31 -14.36 -8.54
N SER A 126 0.84 -13.91 -8.04
CA SER A 126 2.16 -14.47 -8.37
C SER A 126 3.03 -14.43 -7.12
N ALA A 127 3.32 -15.60 -6.56
CA ALA A 127 4.20 -15.74 -5.42
C ALA A 127 5.62 -15.25 -5.72
N ASP A 128 6.11 -15.51 -6.94
CA ASP A 128 7.44 -15.06 -7.39
C ASP A 128 7.51 -13.52 -7.42
N ASN A 129 6.54 -12.86 -8.06
CA ASN A 129 6.51 -11.39 -8.13
C ASN A 129 6.34 -10.76 -6.74
N MET A 130 5.53 -11.38 -5.87
CA MET A 130 5.36 -10.93 -4.50
C MET A 130 6.65 -11.07 -3.69
N GLY A 131 7.37 -12.20 -3.83
CA GLY A 131 8.66 -12.43 -3.18
C GLY A 131 9.71 -11.41 -3.61
N ASP A 132 9.82 -11.14 -4.92
CA ASP A 132 10.72 -10.12 -5.45
C ASP A 132 10.36 -8.72 -4.93
N PHE A 133 9.08 -8.39 -4.92
CA PHE A 133 8.59 -7.11 -4.38
C PHE A 133 8.90 -6.97 -2.89
N VAL A 134 8.63 -8.00 -2.07
CA VAL A 134 8.92 -7.97 -0.63
C VAL A 134 10.42 -7.77 -0.39
N GLY A 135 11.28 -8.55 -1.06
CA GLY A 135 12.73 -8.41 -0.95
C GLY A 135 13.24 -7.02 -1.33
N TYR A 136 12.66 -6.42 -2.37
CA TYR A 136 12.96 -5.05 -2.79
C TYR A 136 12.46 -4.01 -1.77
N SER A 137 11.19 -4.09 -1.36
CA SER A 137 10.50 -3.10 -0.51
C SER A 137 11.14 -2.95 0.87
N LEU A 138 11.75 -4.02 1.38
CA LEU A 138 12.49 -4.00 2.64
C LEU A 138 13.68 -3.03 2.59
N ASN A 139 14.34 -2.90 1.45
CA ASN A 139 15.57 -2.11 1.30
C ASN A 139 15.33 -0.75 0.62
N ALA A 140 14.30 -0.62 -0.19
CA ALA A 140 14.03 0.59 -0.95
C ALA A 140 13.54 1.75 -0.07
N GLU A 141 13.91 2.99 -0.42
CA GLU A 141 13.35 4.21 0.19
C GLU A 141 11.91 4.46 -0.28
N SER A 142 11.61 4.13 -1.53
CA SER A 142 10.29 4.23 -2.14
C SER A 142 10.14 3.24 -3.28
N PHE A 143 8.90 2.97 -3.66
CA PHE A 143 8.56 2.16 -4.82
C PHE A 143 7.23 2.61 -5.41
N GLU A 144 6.95 2.16 -6.63
CA GLU A 144 5.71 2.48 -7.33
C GLU A 144 4.81 1.25 -7.47
N TRP A 145 3.52 1.46 -7.23
CA TRP A 145 2.47 0.52 -7.57
C TRP A 145 1.58 1.08 -8.68
N SER A 146 1.16 0.20 -9.59
CA SER A 146 0.07 0.43 -10.52
C SER A 146 -1.17 -0.28 -9.99
N VAL A 147 -2.25 0.47 -9.79
CA VAL A 147 -3.57 -0.04 -9.41
C VAL A 147 -4.46 0.06 -10.62
N SER A 148 -4.97 -1.07 -11.11
CA SER A 148 -5.88 -1.14 -12.24
C SER A 148 -7.20 -1.82 -11.89
N ALA A 149 -8.28 -1.37 -12.50
CA ALA A 149 -9.59 -1.98 -12.38
C ALA A 149 -10.30 -1.92 -13.72
N GLU A 150 -10.95 -3.01 -14.10
CA GLU A 150 -11.66 -3.12 -15.37
C GLU A 150 -13.16 -3.32 -15.13
N ASN A 151 -13.96 -2.90 -16.10
CA ASN A 151 -15.42 -3.07 -16.09
C ASN A 151 -16.09 -2.51 -14.82
N MET A 152 -15.55 -1.40 -14.29
CA MET A 152 -16.16 -0.67 -13.20
C MET A 152 -17.53 -0.13 -13.63
N VAL A 153 -18.40 0.04 -12.66
CA VAL A 153 -19.67 0.74 -12.83
C VAL A 153 -19.69 1.94 -11.91
N VAL A 154 -19.80 3.13 -12.50
CA VAL A 154 -19.98 4.39 -11.78
C VAL A 154 -21.46 4.74 -11.82
N ILE A 155 -22.09 4.96 -10.67
CA ILE A 155 -23.50 5.33 -10.56
C ILE A 155 -23.52 6.79 -10.11
N ALA A 156 -23.93 7.70 -10.98
CA ALA A 156 -24.08 9.12 -10.64
C ALA A 156 -25.46 9.61 -11.11
N MET A 157 -26.06 10.54 -10.36
CA MET A 157 -27.42 11.03 -10.62
C MET A 157 -28.46 9.89 -10.77
N GLY A 158 -28.27 8.78 -10.04
CA GLY A 158 -29.14 7.59 -10.12
C GLY A 158 -29.01 6.77 -11.42
N THR A 159 -28.06 7.09 -12.29
CA THR A 159 -27.84 6.39 -13.57
C THR A 159 -26.51 5.62 -13.53
N PRO A 160 -26.50 4.32 -13.90
CA PRO A 160 -25.27 3.55 -14.00
C PRO A 160 -24.54 3.82 -15.33
N PHE A 161 -23.23 3.99 -15.23
CA PHE A 161 -22.28 4.13 -16.33
C PHE A 161 -21.31 2.93 -16.27
N PRO A 162 -21.60 1.84 -17.00
CA PRO A 162 -20.78 0.63 -16.98
C PRO A 162 -19.59 0.71 -17.95
N GLY A 163 -18.64 -0.21 -17.78
CA GLY A 163 -17.51 -0.39 -18.71
C GLY A 163 -16.40 0.64 -18.52
N ILE A 164 -16.32 1.25 -17.34
CA ILE A 164 -15.29 2.20 -16.99
C ILE A 164 -14.04 1.44 -16.55
N ASN A 165 -12.88 1.87 -17.01
CA ASN A 165 -11.60 1.29 -16.62
C ASN A 165 -10.75 2.32 -15.89
N MET A 166 -9.94 1.87 -14.95
CA MET A 166 -9.03 2.71 -14.18
C MET A 166 -7.63 2.11 -14.24
N LYS A 167 -6.62 2.97 -14.39
CA LYS A 167 -5.23 2.65 -14.10
C LYS A 167 -4.59 3.87 -13.43
N LYS A 168 -4.00 3.69 -12.25
CA LYS A 168 -3.36 4.74 -11.45
C LYS A 168 -2.02 4.27 -10.92
N SER A 169 -1.01 5.11 -11.04
CA SER A 169 0.28 4.88 -10.37
C SER A 169 0.29 5.62 -9.04
N VAL A 170 0.79 4.95 -8.00
CA VAL A 170 0.99 5.50 -6.66
C VAL A 170 2.43 5.26 -6.23
N THR A 171 3.06 6.27 -5.64
CA THR A 171 4.39 6.15 -5.04
C THR A 171 4.22 5.98 -3.53
N LEU A 172 4.80 4.90 -3.00
CA LEU A 172 4.76 4.56 -1.58
C LEU A 172 6.17 4.57 -1.03
N LYS A 173 6.31 4.87 0.27
CA LYS A 173 7.61 4.79 0.95
C LYS A 173 7.91 3.33 1.25
N GLY A 174 9.13 2.90 1.00
CA GLY A 174 9.60 1.57 1.42
C GLY A 174 10.05 1.56 2.87
N PHE A 175 10.49 0.39 3.35
CA PHE A 175 10.97 0.23 4.72
C PHE A 175 12.40 0.77 4.93
N ASN A 176 13.08 1.17 3.85
CA ASN A 176 14.41 1.79 3.88
C ASN A 176 15.45 1.01 4.73
N GLY A 177 15.46 -0.31 4.60
CA GLY A 177 16.33 -1.22 5.33
C GLY A 177 16.00 -1.36 6.81
N LEU A 178 14.82 -0.88 7.26
CA LEU A 178 14.43 -0.81 8.67
C LEU A 178 15.51 -0.16 9.54
N GLN A 179 16.16 0.87 8.99
CA GLN A 179 17.22 1.60 9.67
C GLN A 179 16.67 2.35 10.89
N GLY A 180 17.53 2.55 11.89
CA GLY A 180 17.20 3.36 13.07
C GLY A 180 16.67 2.57 14.25
N LEU A 181 16.85 1.25 14.30
CA LEU A 181 16.69 0.49 15.54
C LEU A 181 17.59 1.09 16.63
N VAL A 182 16.99 1.44 17.77
CA VAL A 182 17.71 1.93 18.94
C VAL A 182 17.52 0.95 20.08
N ILE A 183 18.60 0.35 20.56
CA ILE A 183 18.58 -0.47 21.78
C ILE A 183 18.45 0.46 22.99
N GLU A 184 17.39 0.26 23.76
CA GLU A 184 17.10 1.03 24.97
C GLU A 184 17.67 0.35 26.21
N LYS A 185 17.58 -0.98 26.25
CA LYS A 185 18.03 -1.79 27.38
C LYS A 185 18.50 -3.16 26.90
N TYR A 186 19.49 -3.70 27.58
CA TYR A 186 19.90 -5.10 27.44
C TYR A 186 20.13 -5.74 28.82
N ASP A 187 19.96 -7.06 28.87
CA ASP A 187 20.22 -7.89 30.05
C ASP A 187 20.78 -9.27 29.63
N LEU A 188 21.57 -9.87 30.52
CA LEU A 188 22.24 -11.16 30.33
C LEU A 188 21.92 -12.09 31.51
N PRO A 189 20.67 -12.57 31.62
CA PRO A 189 20.17 -13.12 32.88
C PRO A 189 20.66 -14.54 33.18
N SER A 190 21.14 -15.28 32.17
CA SER A 190 21.58 -16.67 32.36
C SER A 190 22.52 -17.15 31.25
N ASN A 191 23.16 -18.29 31.49
CA ASN A 191 23.90 -19.00 30.46
C ASN A 191 22.93 -19.76 29.54
N ASP A 192 23.27 -19.83 28.26
CA ASP A 192 22.56 -20.59 27.24
C ASP A 192 23.47 -21.77 26.80
N PRO A 193 22.95 -22.95 26.40
CA PRO A 193 23.78 -24.05 25.90
C PRO A 193 24.85 -23.64 24.88
N ASP A 194 24.54 -22.67 24.02
CA ASP A 194 25.42 -22.21 22.94
C ASP A 194 26.06 -20.83 23.21
N GLY A 195 25.90 -20.30 24.43
CA GLY A 195 26.46 -19.00 24.79
C GLY A 195 25.85 -18.36 26.03
N ILE A 196 25.43 -17.10 25.92
CA ILE A 196 24.80 -16.35 27.01
C ILE A 196 23.45 -15.86 26.53
N HIS A 197 22.41 -16.08 27.34
CA HIS A 197 21.07 -15.62 27.02
C HIS A 197 21.04 -14.09 27.02
N LEU A 198 20.46 -13.50 25.98
CA LEU A 198 20.40 -12.06 25.75
C LEU A 198 18.95 -11.61 25.67
N VAL A 199 18.57 -10.64 26.49
CA VAL A 199 17.27 -9.97 26.45
C VAL A 199 17.49 -8.52 26.07
N LEU A 200 16.79 -8.04 25.05
CA LEU A 200 16.86 -6.66 24.56
C LEU A 200 15.47 -6.00 24.57
N THR A 201 15.46 -4.71 24.84
CA THR A 201 14.34 -3.82 24.51
C THR A 201 14.86 -2.74 23.59
N ALA A 202 14.17 -2.53 22.47
CA ALA A 202 14.53 -1.56 21.47
C ALA A 202 13.30 -0.80 20.94
N SER A 203 13.55 0.30 20.26
CA SER A 203 12.57 1.03 19.47
C SER A 203 12.93 0.95 17.98
N LEU A 204 11.98 0.55 17.15
CA LEU A 204 12.13 0.39 15.70
C LEU A 204 11.22 1.37 14.94
N PRO A 205 11.77 2.41 14.29
CA PRO A 205 10.98 3.27 13.42
C PRO A 205 10.62 2.54 12.11
N ASN A 206 9.36 2.67 11.70
CA ASN A 206 8.90 2.33 10.36
C ASN A 206 8.76 3.62 9.53
N PRO A 207 9.68 3.89 8.59
CA PRO A 207 9.61 5.08 7.74
C PRO A 207 8.58 4.96 6.61
N SER A 208 8.00 3.77 6.42
CA SER A 208 7.01 3.50 5.38
C SER A 208 5.62 3.97 5.79
N ASN A 209 4.82 4.43 4.82
CA ASN A 209 3.37 4.58 4.97
C ASN A 209 2.64 3.23 4.83
N ILE A 210 3.38 2.12 4.76
CA ILE A 210 2.88 0.76 4.84
C ILE A 210 3.29 0.16 6.17
N GLY A 211 2.31 -0.36 6.89
CA GLY A 211 2.49 -1.16 8.08
C GLY A 211 2.36 -2.64 7.74
N ILE A 212 3.01 -3.48 8.54
CA ILE A 212 2.97 -4.93 8.39
C ILE A 212 2.97 -5.61 9.75
N GLU A 213 2.13 -6.63 9.88
CA GLU A 213 2.20 -7.59 10.95
C GLU A 213 3.14 -8.73 10.53
N MET A 214 4.25 -8.89 11.24
CA MET A 214 5.21 -9.96 11.04
C MET A 214 5.07 -11.00 12.13
N GLY A 215 5.34 -12.26 11.77
CA GLY A 215 5.39 -13.37 12.72
C GLY A 215 6.64 -13.29 13.59
N THR A 216 7.57 -14.22 13.39
CA THR A 216 8.86 -14.20 14.09
C THR A 216 9.91 -13.54 13.20
N VAL A 217 10.59 -12.53 13.74
CA VAL A 217 11.73 -11.88 13.08
C VAL A 217 12.97 -12.16 13.91
N GLU A 218 14.02 -12.62 13.25
CA GLU A 218 15.35 -12.82 13.83
C GLU A 218 16.30 -11.77 13.26
N PHE A 219 17.13 -11.21 14.15
CA PHE A 219 18.14 -10.24 13.80
C PHE A 219 19.51 -10.73 14.26
N ALA A 220 20.52 -10.50 13.44
CA ALA A 220 21.91 -10.74 13.78
C ALA A 220 22.47 -9.59 14.62
N ASN A 221 23.21 -9.93 15.67
CA ASN A 221 23.92 -9.00 16.53
C ASN A 221 25.36 -8.84 16.05
N ILE A 222 25.73 -7.63 15.62
CA ILE A 222 27.05 -7.33 15.10
C ILE A 222 27.74 -6.31 16.01
N PHE A 223 28.96 -6.64 16.44
CA PHE A 223 29.82 -5.76 17.23
C PHE A 223 31.26 -5.80 16.70
N ASP A 224 31.89 -4.63 16.52
CA ASP A 224 33.22 -4.49 15.89
C ASP A 224 33.32 -5.25 14.54
N GLY A 225 32.22 -5.32 13.78
CA GLY A 225 32.14 -6.03 12.50
C GLY A 225 32.11 -7.56 12.62
N GLN A 226 31.95 -8.11 13.82
CA GLN A 226 31.81 -9.54 14.07
C GLN A 226 30.37 -9.87 14.46
N ASP A 227 29.85 -10.97 13.91
CA ASP A 227 28.61 -11.58 14.39
C ASP A 227 28.86 -12.19 15.77
N ILE A 228 28.16 -11.67 16.76
CA ILE A 228 28.26 -12.07 18.16
C ILE A 228 27.00 -12.78 18.67
N GLY A 229 26.06 -13.12 17.78
CA GLY A 229 24.86 -13.88 18.10
C GLY A 229 23.60 -13.32 17.46
N PHE A 230 22.44 -13.69 17.98
CA PHE A 230 21.15 -13.32 17.41
C PHE A 230 20.14 -12.97 18.49
N VAL A 231 19.13 -12.20 18.12
CA VAL A 231 17.93 -11.96 18.91
C VAL A 231 16.72 -12.13 18.01
N LYS A 232 15.61 -12.58 18.59
CA LYS A 232 14.34 -12.73 17.88
C LYS A 232 13.21 -12.04 18.63
N THR A 233 12.21 -11.62 17.88
CA THR A 233 10.95 -11.11 18.38
C THR A 233 9.80 -11.87 17.74
N VAL A 234 8.67 -11.98 18.44
CA VAL A 234 7.48 -12.69 17.98
C VAL A 234 6.30 -11.72 17.96
N GLY A 235 5.56 -11.71 16.86
CA GLY A 235 4.39 -10.85 16.67
C GLY A 235 4.77 -9.38 16.48
N LEU A 236 5.87 -9.11 15.77
CA LEU A 236 6.30 -7.74 15.50
C LEU A 236 5.30 -7.05 14.59
N LYS A 237 4.65 -6.00 15.09
CA LYS A 237 3.75 -5.16 14.31
C LYS A 237 4.40 -3.80 14.06
N LEU A 238 4.69 -3.51 12.80
CA LEU A 238 5.13 -2.18 12.36
C LEU A 238 3.92 -1.42 11.87
N LEU A 239 3.52 -0.37 12.58
CA LEU A 239 2.47 0.53 12.12
C LEU A 239 3.03 1.51 11.08
N PRO A 240 2.21 2.01 10.14
CA PRO A 240 2.63 3.05 9.19
C PRO A 240 3.15 4.30 9.89
N ASP A 241 4.26 4.86 9.39
CA ASP A 241 4.90 6.11 9.87
C ASP A 241 4.99 6.21 11.42
N ALA A 242 5.34 5.11 12.09
CA ALA A 242 5.33 4.99 13.54
C ALA A 242 6.60 4.34 14.10
N ILE A 243 6.81 4.45 15.42
CA ILE A 243 7.88 3.77 16.14
C ILE A 243 7.28 2.61 16.94
N ALA A 244 7.76 1.39 16.68
CA ALA A 244 7.32 0.19 17.38
C ALA A 244 8.29 -0.15 18.52
N PRO A 245 7.80 -0.40 19.75
CA PRO A 245 8.61 -1.02 20.78
C PRO A 245 8.83 -2.49 20.43
N VAL A 246 10.07 -2.95 20.51
CA VAL A 246 10.47 -4.31 20.18
C VAL A 246 11.15 -4.95 21.38
N ALA A 247 10.49 -5.94 21.95
CA ALA A 247 11.11 -6.86 22.91
C ALA A 247 11.74 -8.01 22.13
N MET A 248 13.00 -8.30 22.41
CA MET A 248 13.73 -9.36 21.73
C MET A 248 14.48 -10.24 22.74
N GLU A 249 14.58 -11.53 22.42
CA GLU A 249 15.33 -12.50 23.20
C GLU A 249 16.17 -13.36 22.26
N GLY A 250 17.35 -13.78 22.71
CA GLY A 250 18.20 -14.67 21.94
C GLY A 250 19.47 -15.02 22.67
N THR A 251 20.55 -15.20 21.93
CA THR A 251 21.79 -15.75 22.46
C THR A 251 22.98 -15.01 21.88
N LEU A 252 23.83 -14.48 22.76
CA LEU A 252 25.20 -14.13 22.40
C LEU A 252 25.98 -15.42 22.21
N THR A 253 26.34 -15.72 20.97
CA THR A 253 26.93 -17.01 20.60
C THR A 253 28.37 -17.11 21.06
N LYS A 254 28.76 -18.32 21.48
CA LYS A 254 30.14 -18.60 21.84
C LYS A 254 31.06 -18.38 20.63
N GLN A 255 31.99 -17.44 20.79
CA GLN A 255 32.97 -17.12 19.76
C GLN A 255 34.16 -18.09 19.81
N THR A 256 34.63 -18.52 18.65
CA THR A 256 35.81 -19.41 18.50
C THR A 256 36.95 -18.76 17.72
N THR A 257 36.67 -17.70 16.97
CA THR A 257 37.68 -16.93 16.25
C THR A 257 38.33 -15.91 17.19
N GLU A 258 39.59 -15.59 16.93
CA GLU A 258 40.31 -14.57 17.70
C GLU A 258 39.61 -13.20 17.62
N ALA A 259 39.12 -12.83 16.43
CA ALA A 259 38.39 -11.59 16.21
C ALA A 259 37.06 -11.55 16.99
N GLY A 260 36.26 -12.62 16.96
CA GLY A 260 34.99 -12.70 17.68
C GLY A 260 35.19 -12.67 19.20
N LEU A 261 36.19 -13.39 19.71
CA LEU A 261 36.55 -13.36 21.13
C LEU A 261 37.01 -11.97 21.59
N ALA A 262 37.78 -11.26 20.75
CA ALA A 262 38.19 -9.89 21.03
C ALA A 262 37.01 -8.92 21.05
N ALA A 263 36.11 -9.01 20.07
CA ALA A 263 34.89 -8.20 19.95
C ALA A 263 33.98 -8.40 21.17
N LEU A 264 33.66 -9.65 21.52
CA LEU A 264 32.83 -9.97 22.68
C LEU A 264 33.48 -9.51 23.99
N GLY A 265 34.81 -9.69 24.13
CA GLY A 265 35.56 -9.20 25.27
C GLY A 265 35.55 -7.67 25.40
N ASN A 266 35.64 -6.93 24.29
CA ASN A 266 35.50 -5.47 24.26
C ASN A 266 34.10 -5.03 24.69
N MET A 267 33.07 -5.68 24.16
CA MET A 267 31.68 -5.41 24.51
C MET A 267 31.45 -5.57 26.03
N PHE A 268 31.91 -6.67 26.62
CA PHE A 268 31.79 -6.90 28.06
C PHE A 268 32.58 -5.86 28.88
N ARG A 269 33.80 -5.52 28.48
CA ARG A 269 34.59 -4.48 29.16
C ARG A 269 33.87 -3.14 29.16
N MET A 270 33.27 -2.77 28.03
CA MET A 270 32.53 -1.52 27.90
C MET A 270 31.24 -1.52 28.73
N ALA A 271 30.50 -2.63 28.74
CA ALA A 271 29.35 -2.80 29.62
C ALA A 271 29.73 -2.64 31.11
N LEU A 272 30.83 -3.28 31.53
CA LEU A 272 31.33 -3.21 32.91
C LEU A 272 31.92 -1.85 33.30
N SER A 273 32.39 -1.07 32.33
CA SER A 273 32.88 0.30 32.57
C SER A 273 31.78 1.37 32.53
N GLY A 274 30.51 0.96 32.38
CA GLY A 274 29.36 1.86 32.31
C GLY A 274 29.15 2.51 30.94
N GLY A 275 29.85 2.04 29.90
CA GLY A 275 29.62 2.43 28.52
C GLY A 275 28.50 1.62 27.87
N ALA A 276 27.82 2.19 26.88
CA ALA A 276 26.85 1.49 26.05
C ALA A 276 27.53 0.94 24.80
N PRO A 277 27.56 -0.39 24.59
CA PRO A 277 28.05 -0.94 23.34
C PRO A 277 27.22 -0.48 22.16
N ASN A 278 27.88 -0.04 21.08
CA ASN A 278 27.24 0.24 19.81
C ASN A 278 26.93 -1.09 19.10
N LEU A 279 25.97 -1.83 19.65
CA LEU A 279 25.48 -3.07 19.09
C LEU A 279 24.61 -2.77 17.88
N ILE A 280 24.98 -3.31 16.72
CA ILE A 280 24.20 -3.17 15.51
C ILE A 280 23.36 -4.44 15.37
N VAL A 281 22.06 -4.27 15.27
CA VAL A 281 21.10 -5.36 15.04
C VAL A 281 20.63 -5.23 13.60
N LYS A 282 20.81 -6.28 12.78
CA LYS A 282 20.46 -6.29 11.36
C LYS A 282 19.57 -7.47 11.00
#